data_AF-A0AAW9J673-F1
#
_entry.id   AF-A0AAW9J673-F1
#
_cell.length_a   1.000
_cell.length_b   1.000
_cell.length_c   1.000
_cell.angle_alpha   90.00
_cell.angle_beta   90.00
_cell.angle_gamma   90.00
#
_symmetry.space_group_name_H-M   'P 1'
#
loop_
_entity.id
_entity.type
_entity.pdbx_description
1 polymer ?
#
loop_
_entity_poly.entity_id
_entity_poly.type
_entity_poly.pdbx_seq_one_letter_code
_entity_poly.pdbx_strand_id
1 'polypeptide(L)'
;MFQYLTKSIIPIIVVIIITYGMFKGRKVYEWFIEGAKEGLQVCLNIFPYLLAMIIAVHIFREAKLLDILNNFISPIGRVVGLPKEVIPLVLVKPLSGSGAMGILTDILKTYGPDTAIGLIASVIMGTT
;
A
#
# COMPACT_ATOMS: atom_id res chain seq x y z
N MET A 1 14.72 10.67 -22.54
CA MET A 1 15.26 9.33 -22.83
C MET A 1 14.97 8.34 -21.70
N PHE A 2 15.45 8.57 -20.47
CA PHE A 2 15.30 7.64 -19.33
C PHE A 2 13.84 7.27 -19.01
N GLN A 3 12.94 8.25 -18.99
CA GLN A 3 11.51 8.02 -18.70
C GLN A 3 10.81 7.13 -19.75
N TYR A 4 11.25 7.16 -21.02
CA TYR A 4 10.73 6.27 -22.05
C TYR A 4 11.20 4.82 -21.80
N LEU A 5 12.47 4.65 -21.41
CA LEU A 5 13.02 3.35 -21.08
C LEU A 5 12.29 2.70 -19.89
N THR A 6 12.04 3.46 -18.83
CA THR A 6 11.33 2.98 -17.63
C THR A 6 9.90 2.55 -17.95
N LYS A 7 9.17 3.33 -18.75
CA LYS A 7 7.79 2.98 -19.15
C LYS A 7 7.73 1.73 -20.05
N SER A 8 8.75 1.51 -20.86
CA SER A 8 8.81 0.39 -21.80
C SER A 8 9.33 -0.92 -21.20
N ILE A 9 9.83 -0.93 -19.96
CA ILE A 9 10.45 -2.11 -19.36
C ILE A 9 9.49 -3.31 -19.26
N ILE A 10 8.24 -3.06 -18.87
CA ILE A 10 7.21 -4.09 -18.76
C ILE A 10 6.85 -4.67 -20.13
N PRO A 11 6.50 -3.86 -21.16
CA PRO A 11 6.30 -4.37 -22.52
C PRO A 11 7.48 -5.18 -23.06
N ILE A 12 8.72 -4.71 -22.84
CA ILE A 12 9.93 -5.39 -23.30
C ILE A 12 10.04 -6.79 -22.68
N ILE A 13 9.82 -6.91 -21.36
CA ILE A 13 9.83 -8.19 -20.66
C ILE A 13 8.77 -9.14 -21.23
N VAL A 14 7.56 -8.65 -21.47
CA VAL A 14 6.47 -9.45 -22.05
C VAL A 14 6.83 -9.96 -23.44
N VAL A 15 7.36 -9.09 -24.30
CA VAL A 15 7.81 -9.48 -25.65
C VAL A 15 8.89 -10.56 -25.57
N ILE A 16 9.91 -10.37 -24.72
CA ILE A 16 10.99 -11.35 -24.53
C ILE A 16 10.44 -12.73 -24.13
N ILE A 17 9.53 -12.79 -23.15
CA ILE A 17 8.93 -14.05 -22.67
C ILE A 17 8.14 -14.74 -23.79
N ILE A 18 7.32 -13.98 -24.53
CA ILE A 18 6.51 -14.51 -25.63
C ILE A 18 7.42 -15.06 -26.73
N THR A 19 8.39 -14.27 -27.20
CA THR A 19 9.29 -14.68 -28.28
C THR A 19 10.13 -15.89 -27.86
N TYR A 20 10.61 -15.93 -26.61
CA TYR A 20 11.34 -17.10 -26.08
C TYR A 20 10.49 -18.37 -26.07
N GLY A 21 9.23 -18.27 -25.62
CA GLY A 21 8.30 -19.40 -25.62
C GLY A 21 7.98 -19.90 -27.03
N MET A 22 7.83 -18.98 -27.99
CA MET A 22 7.66 -19.31 -29.41
C MET A 22 8.88 -20.04 -29.98
N PHE A 23 10.10 -19.56 -29.72
CA PHE A 23 11.34 -20.22 -30.16
C PHE A 23 11.51 -21.64 -29.58
N LYS A 24 10.98 -21.89 -28.38
CA LYS A 24 10.98 -23.23 -27.75
C LYS A 24 9.85 -24.13 -28.24
N GLY A 25 9.05 -23.70 -29.23
CA GLY A 25 7.92 -24.47 -29.76
C GLY A 25 6.79 -24.68 -28.75
N ARG A 26 6.69 -23.80 -27.75
CA ARG A 26 5.66 -23.88 -26.71
C ARG A 26 4.42 -23.10 -27.12
N LYS A 27 3.26 -23.54 -26.66
CA LYS A 27 1.98 -22.88 -26.91
C LYS A 27 1.80 -21.71 -25.95
N VAL A 28 2.50 -20.61 -26.21
CA VAL A 28 2.55 -19.42 -25.35
C VAL A 28 1.17 -18.89 -24.97
N TYR A 29 0.23 -18.92 -25.91
CA TYR A 29 -1.15 -18.50 -25.65
C TYR A 29 -1.84 -19.36 -24.60
N GLU A 30 -1.70 -20.69 -24.65
CA GLU A 30 -2.30 -21.60 -23.66
C GLU A 30 -1.73 -21.34 -22.26
N TRP A 31 -0.41 -21.19 -22.14
CA TRP A 31 0.26 -20.85 -20.88
C TRP A 31 -0.16 -19.49 -20.33
N PHE A 32 -0.34 -18.49 -21.19
CA PHE A 32 -0.85 -17.19 -20.78
C PHE A 32 -2.26 -17.29 -20.19
N ILE A 33 -3.17 -18.03 -20.84
CA ILE A 33 -4.53 -18.22 -20.36
C ILE A 33 -4.55 -19.00 -19.04
N GLU A 34 -3.68 -20.00 -18.89
CA GLU A 34 -3.53 -20.76 -17.65
C GLU A 34 -3.06 -19.87 -16.50
N GLY A 35 -1.98 -19.10 -16.71
CA GLY A 35 -1.50 -18.12 -15.73
C GLY A 35 -2.53 -17.02 -15.41
N ALA A 36 -3.33 -16.59 -16.38
CA ALA A 36 -4.41 -15.64 -16.15
C ALA A 36 -5.52 -16.22 -15.26
N LYS A 37 -5.86 -17.51 -15.42
CA LYS A 37 -6.83 -18.19 -14.54
C LYS A 37 -6.31 -18.34 -13.11
N GLU A 38 -5.04 -18.73 -12.96
CA GLU A 38 -4.40 -18.79 -11.64
C GLU A 38 -4.39 -17.41 -10.98
N GLY A 39 -4.01 -16.37 -11.72
CA GLY A 39 -4.05 -14.98 -11.24
C GLY A 39 -5.45 -14.55 -10.80
N LEU A 40 -6.49 -14.92 -11.56
CA LEU A 40 -7.87 -14.65 -11.18
C LEU A 40 -8.25 -15.35 -9.86
N GLN A 41 -7.85 -16.60 -9.67
CA GLN A 41 -8.09 -17.33 -8.42
C GLN A 41 -7.40 -16.66 -7.24
N VAL A 42 -6.14 -16.20 -7.42
CA VAL A 42 -5.41 -15.44 -6.40
C VAL A 42 -6.14 -14.15 -6.06
N CYS A 43 -6.62 -13.40 -7.05
CA CYS A 43 -7.41 -12.19 -6.85
C CYS A 43 -8.67 -12.47 -6.02
N LEU A 44 -9.43 -13.53 -6.36
CA LEU A 44 -10.63 -13.91 -5.62
C LEU A 44 -10.32 -14.32 -4.17
N ASN A 45 -9.14 -14.88 -3.91
CA ASN A 45 -8.72 -15.23 -2.55
C ASN A 45 -8.30 -13.99 -1.74
N ILE A 46 -7.61 -13.02 -2.33
CA ILE A 46 -7.08 -11.84 -1.63
C ILE A 46 -8.15 -10.75 -1.47
N PHE A 47 -9.03 -10.58 -2.47
CA PHE A 47 -10.01 -9.51 -2.52
C PHE A 47 -10.91 -9.41 -1.27
N PRO A 48 -11.49 -10.50 -0.73
CA PRO A 48 -12.34 -10.42 0.45
C PRO A 48 -11.62 -9.84 1.67
N TYR A 49 -10.36 -10.22 1.90
CA TYR A 49 -9.57 -9.70 3.01
C TYR A 49 -9.29 -8.20 2.85
N LEU A 50 -8.90 -7.78 1.64
CA LEU A 50 -8.68 -6.36 1.35
C LEU A 50 -9.97 -5.55 1.50
N LEU A 51 -11.10 -6.07 1.00
CA LEU A 51 -12.40 -5.41 1.11
C LEU A 51 -12.81 -5.24 2.57
N ALA A 52 -12.74 -6.32 3.37
CA ALA A 52 -13.08 -6.27 4.78
C ALA A 52 -12.19 -5.27 5.55
N MET A 53 -10.89 -5.27 5.28
CA MET A 53 -9.93 -4.33 5.88
C MET A 53 -10.24 -2.88 5.49
N ILE A 54 -10.47 -2.59 4.21
CA ILE A 54 -10.78 -1.22 3.75
C ILE A 54 -12.09 -0.73 4.37
N ILE A 55 -13.12 -1.57 4.43
CA ILE A 55 -14.40 -1.24 5.06
C ILE A 55 -14.20 -0.98 6.55
N ALA A 56 -13.48 -1.84 7.27
CA ALA A 56 -13.20 -1.66 8.69
C ALA A 56 -12.47 -0.34 8.96
N VAL A 57 -11.44 -0.02 8.18
CA VAL A 57 -10.71 1.25 8.30
C VAL A 57 -11.63 2.45 8.04
N HIS A 58 -12.49 2.39 7.03
CA HIS A 58 -13.46 3.46 6.76
C HIS A 58 -14.47 3.64 7.90
N ILE A 59 -15.03 2.54 8.43
CA ILE A 59 -15.95 2.60 9.58
C ILE A 59 -15.26 3.23 10.78
N PHE A 60 -14.02 2.84 11.09
CA PHE A 60 -13.26 3.37 12.22
C PHE A 60 -12.96 4.86 12.07
N ARG A 61 -12.72 5.31 10.84
CA ARG A 61 -12.50 6.72 10.49
C ARG A 61 -13.79 7.54 10.61
N GLU A 62 -14.90 7.09 10.02
CA GLU A 62 -16.20 7.79 10.06
C GLU A 62 -16.80 7.82 11.46
N ALA A 63 -16.68 6.73 12.22
CA ALA A 63 -17.20 6.63 13.57
C ALA A 63 -16.36 7.39 14.61
N LYS A 64 -15.30 8.10 14.20
CA LYS A 64 -14.34 8.80 15.08
C LYS A 64 -13.71 7.88 16.14
N LEU A 65 -13.73 6.56 15.92
CA LEU A 65 -13.10 5.61 16.85
C LEU A 65 -11.59 5.85 16.92
N LEU A 66 -10.98 6.23 15.79
CA LEU A 66 -9.57 6.62 15.77
C LEU A 66 -9.30 7.84 16.65
N ASP A 67 -10.21 8.82 16.71
CA ASP A 67 -10.07 9.99 17.60
C ASP A 67 -10.25 9.61 19.07
N ILE A 68 -11.18 8.70 19.37
CA ILE A 68 -11.38 8.17 20.74
C ILE A 68 -10.15 7.40 21.20
N LEU A 69 -9.63 6.50 20.36
CA LEU A 69 -8.41 5.74 20.64
C LEU A 69 -7.21 6.68 20.76
N ASN A 70 -7.12 7.69 19.90
CA ASN A 70 -6.08 8.71 19.95
C ASN A 70 -6.15 9.48 21.28
N ASN A 71 -7.32 9.92 21.74
CA ASN A 71 -7.46 10.59 23.02
C ASN A 71 -7.08 9.70 24.22
N PHE A 72 -7.34 8.40 24.12
CA PHE A 72 -6.95 7.43 25.15
C PHE A 72 -5.43 7.14 25.17
N ILE A 73 -4.81 7.08 23.99
CA ILE A 73 -3.36 6.80 23.83
C ILE A 73 -2.50 8.06 23.93
N SER A 74 -3.04 9.24 23.62
CA SER A 74 -2.36 10.54 23.66
C SER A 74 -1.61 10.81 24.96
N PRO A 75 -2.10 10.52 26.18
CA PRO A 75 -1.29 10.71 27.39
C PRO A 75 0.02 9.90 27.36
N ILE A 76 0.01 8.69 26.82
CA ILE A 76 1.20 7.85 26.65
C ILE A 76 2.06 8.37 25.50
N GLY A 77 1.43 8.74 24.38
CA GLY A 77 2.11 9.33 23.22
C GLY A 77 2.88 10.61 23.57
N ARG A 78 2.31 11.46 24.45
CA ARG A 78 2.97 12.68 24.94
C ARG A 78 4.22 12.39 25.78
N VAL A 79 4.23 11.29 26.53
CA VAL A 79 5.43 10.87 27.30
C VAL A 79 6.58 10.49 26.36
N VAL A 80 6.27 9.92 25.19
CA VAL A 80 7.26 9.50 24.18
C VAL A 80 7.50 10.58 23.10
N GLY A 81 6.82 11.73 23.18
CA GLY A 81 6.93 12.83 22.20
C GLY A 81 6.27 12.56 20.84
N LEU A 82 5.35 11.58 20.75
CA LEU A 82 4.66 11.23 19.51
C LEU A 82 3.49 12.22 19.23
N PRO A 83 3.47 12.91 18.08
CA PRO A 83 2.37 13.79 17.71
C PRO A 83 1.08 13.00 17.50
N LYS A 84 -0.05 13.57 17.95
CA LYS A 84 -1.38 12.94 17.83
C LYS A 84 -1.81 12.71 16.39
N GLU A 85 -1.28 13.51 15.47
CA GLU A 85 -1.54 13.48 14.03
C GLU A 85 -0.99 12.21 13.38
N VAL A 86 0.01 11.56 13.99
CA VAL A 86 0.68 10.37 13.45
C VAL A 86 0.14 9.07 14.06
N ILE A 87 -0.66 9.15 15.12
CA ILE A 87 -1.26 7.97 15.78
C ILE A 87 -2.08 7.09 14.83
N PRO A 88 -2.92 7.63 13.91
CA PRO A 88 -3.61 6.81 12.92
C PRO A 88 -2.65 6.02 12.02
N LEU A 89 -1.50 6.60 11.65
CA LEU A 89 -0.49 5.93 10.85
C LEU A 89 0.14 4.75 11.60
N VAL A 90 0.45 4.93 12.88
CA VAL A 90 1.00 3.86 13.75
C VAL A 90 0.03 2.69 13.88
N LEU A 91 -1.27 2.96 13.99
CA LEU A 91 -2.29 1.92 14.15
C LEU A 91 -2.57 1.17 12.84
N VAL A 92 -2.59 1.88 11.72
CA VAL A 92 -2.96 1.30 10.42
C VAL A 92 -1.78 0.59 9.75
N LYS A 93 -0.55 1.05 9.98
CA LYS A 93 0.65 0.46 9.34
C LYS A 93 0.80 -1.05 9.53
N PRO A 94 0.66 -1.65 10.73
CA PRO A 94 0.78 -3.09 10.91
C PRO A 94 -0.32 -3.90 10.20
N LEU A 95 -1.47 -3.28 9.93
CA LEU A 95 -2.62 -3.93 9.29
C LEU A 95 -2.57 -3.79 7.77
N SER A 96 -2.09 -2.65 7.26
CA SER A 96 -2.14 -2.31 5.85
C SER A 96 -1.05 -1.34 5.43
N GLY A 97 -0.11 -1.80 4.60
CA GLY A 97 0.89 -0.93 3.97
C GLY A 97 0.27 0.11 3.02
N SER A 98 -0.73 -0.28 2.23
CA SER A 98 -1.41 0.63 1.30
C SER A 98 -2.30 1.65 2.02
N GLY A 99 -3.00 1.24 3.09
CA GLY A 99 -3.76 2.15 3.95
C GLY A 99 -2.87 3.15 4.68
N ALA A 100 -1.73 2.71 5.19
CA ALA A 100 -0.73 3.58 5.82
C ALA A 100 -0.13 4.60 4.83
N MET A 101 0.13 4.19 3.58
CA MET A 101 0.60 5.11 2.55
C MET A 101 -0.42 6.21 2.23
N GLY A 102 -1.71 5.88 2.25
CA GLY A 102 -2.79 6.86 2.13
C GLY A 102 -2.76 7.89 3.27
N ILE A 103 -2.66 7.41 4.52
CA ILE A 103 -2.58 8.28 5.71
C ILE A 103 -1.32 9.16 5.68
N LEU A 104 -0.16 8.59 5.31
CA LEU A 104 1.07 9.37 5.15
C LEU A 104 0.87 10.48 4.11
N THR A 105 0.28 10.15 2.96
CA THR A 105 0.03 11.13 1.90
C THR A 105 -0.85 12.28 2.39
N ASP A 106 -1.89 11.98 3.17
CA ASP A 106 -2.74 13.01 3.78
C ASP A 106 -1.96 13.86 4.79
N ILE A 107 -1.15 13.25 5.67
CA ILE A 107 -0.28 13.96 6.61
C ILE A 107 0.68 14.90 5.88
N LEU A 108 1.36 14.43 4.83
CA LEU A 108 2.31 15.23 4.06
C LEU A 108 1.63 16.37 3.29
N LYS A 109 0.40 16.17 2.82
CA LYS A 109 -0.39 17.26 2.19
C LYS A 109 -0.84 18.31 3.19
N THR A 110 -1.22 17.89 4.40
CA THR A 110 -1.74 18.82 5.43
C THR A 110 -0.63 19.58 6.14
N TYR A 111 0.47 18.91 6.50
CA TYR A 111 1.53 19.48 7.33
C TYR A 111 2.82 19.77 6.55
N GLY A 112 3.00 19.19 5.36
CA GLY A 112 4.24 19.31 4.59
C GLY A 112 5.30 18.29 5.04
N PRO A 113 6.16 17.85 4.12
CA PRO A 113 7.16 16.81 4.38
C PRO A 113 8.29 17.23 5.32
N ASP A 114 8.66 18.51 5.31
CA ASP A 114 9.79 19.04 6.08
C ASP A 114 9.44 19.42 7.53
N THR A 115 8.20 19.15 7.96
CA THR A 115 7.78 19.40 9.35
C THR A 115 8.13 18.23 10.26
N ALA A 116 8.22 18.47 11.57
CA ALA A 116 8.42 17.40 12.55
C ALA A 116 7.38 16.27 12.40
N ILE A 117 6.11 16.62 12.13
CA ILE A 117 5.03 15.64 11.90
C ILE A 117 5.29 14.85 10.60
N GLY A 118 5.64 15.53 9.51
CA GLY A 118 5.95 14.90 8.22
C GLY A 118 7.17 13.98 8.29
N LEU A 119 8.22 14.39 9.01
CA LEU A 119 9.43 13.61 9.22
C LEU A 119 9.14 12.37 10.08
N ILE A 120 8.45 12.52 11.21
CA ILE A 120 8.08 11.39 12.08
C ILE A 120 7.19 10.40 11.32
N ALA A 121 6.20 10.88 10.56
CA ALA A 121 5.34 10.05 9.73
C ALA A 121 6.14 9.31 8.64
N SER A 122 7.11 9.97 8.02
CA SER A 122 7.98 9.36 7.00
C SER A 122 8.91 8.30 7.59
N VAL A 123 9.48 8.55 8.78
CA VAL A 123 10.27 7.55 9.52
C VAL A 123 9.40 6.35 9.86
N ILE A 124 8.21 6.59 10.43
CA ILE A 124 7.27 5.52 10.76
C ILE A 124 6.88 4.75 9.51
N MET A 125 6.69 5.36 8.35
CA MET A 125 6.42 4.62 7.12
C MET A 125 7.63 3.83 6.64
N GLY A 126 8.84 4.38 6.78
CA GLY A 126 10.09 3.78 6.31
C GLY A 126 10.62 2.60 7.15
N THR A 127 10.09 2.35 8.36
CA THR A 127 10.47 1.15 9.12
C THR A 127 9.89 -0.13 8.49
N THR A 128 10.48 -1.30 8.75
CA THR A 128 9.88 -2.59 8.37
C THR A 128 9.14 -3.17 9.58
#